data_AF-A0A8T5XEZ1-F1
#
_entry.id   AF-A0A8T5XEZ1-F1
#
_cell.length_a   1.000
_cell.length_b   1.000
_cell.length_c   1.000
_cell.angle_alpha   90.00
_cell.angle_beta   90.00
_cell.angle_gamma   90.00
#
_symmetry.space_group_name_H-M   'P 1'
#
loop_
_entity.id
_entity.type
_entity.pdbx_description
1 polymer ?
#
loop_
_entity_poly.entity_id
_entity_poly.type
_entity_poly.pdbx_seq_one_letter_code
_entity_poly.pdbx_strand_id
1 'polypeptide(L)' 'MLGGALGNIIDRIRLRYVIDYLHMKFRKAPIFNIADIFIFLGSLILIYTMIFEKYDLNL' A
#
# COMPACT_ATOMS: atom_id res chain seq x y z
N MET A 1 -5.85 -1.07 -1.02
CA MET A 1 -5.24 0.16 -1.56
C MET A 1 -5.99 1.42 -1.12
N LEU A 2 -7.26 1.61 -1.50
CA LEU A 2 -8.00 2.87 -1.24
C LEU A 2 -8.06 3.27 0.24
N GLY A 3 -8.31 2.33 1.16
CA GLY A 3 -8.32 2.62 2.60
C GLY A 3 -6.98 3.15 3.13
N GLY A 4 -5.85 2.61 2.66
CA GLY A 4 -4.53 3.11 3.02
C GLY A 4 -4.26 4.51 2.44
N ALA A 5 -4.64 4.75 1.18
CA ALA A 5 -4.53 6.06 0.56
C ALA A 5 -5.35 7.11 1.33
N LEU A 6 -6.59 6.77 1.70
CA LEU A 6 -7.45 7.63 2.52
C LEU A 6 -6.84 7.90 3.90
N GLY A 7 -6.26 6.89 4.56
CA GLY A 7 -5.56 7.07 5.84
C GLY A 7 -4.44 8.13 5.76
N ASN A 8 -3.53 7.97 4.79
CA ASN A 8 -2.44 8.93 4.57
C ASN A 8 -2.96 10.33 4.19
N ILE A 9 -4.08 10.44 3.46
CA ILE A 9 -4.71 11.74 3.14
C ILE A 9 -5.30 12.38 4.40
N ILE A 10 -6.00 11.63 5.25
CA ILE A 10 -6.58 12.12 6.50
C ILE A 10 -5.47 12.66 7.41
N ASP A 11 -4.34 11.97 7.49
CA ASP A 11 -3.17 12.42 8.24
C ASP A 11 -2.65 13.75 7.68
N ARG A 12 -2.50 13.88 6.36
CA ARG A 12 -2.07 15.14 5.72
C ARG A 12 -3.05 16.29 5.94
N ILE A 13 -4.35 16.02 5.98
CA ILE A 13 -5.36 17.05 6.24
C ILE A 13 -5.30 17.52 7.70
N ARG A 14 -5.16 16.58 8.65
CA ARG A 14 -5.20 16.88 10.10
C ARG A 14 -3.87 17.38 10.65
N LEU A 15 -2.78 16.77 10.22
CA LEU A 15 -1.44 16.93 10.80
C LEU A 15 -0.46 17.65 9.86
N ARG A 16 -0.78 17.78 8.57
CA ARG A 16 0.11 18.29 7.50
C ARG A 16 1.28 17.37 7.12
N TYR A 17 1.40 16.20 7.75
CA TYR A 17 2.37 15.15 7.43
C TYR A 17 1.77 13.78 7.71
N VAL A 18 2.50 12.72 7.34
CA VAL A 18 2.14 11.32 7.59
C VAL A 18 3.07 10.78 8.68
N ILE A 19 2.52 10.02 9.64
CA ILE A 19 3.32 9.44 10.73
C ILE A 19 3.81 8.05 10.31
N ASP A 20 5.11 7.92 10.12
CA ASP A 20 5.76 6.63 9.87
C ASP A 20 6.38 6.08 11.16
N TYR A 21 6.02 4.84 11.51
CA TYR A 21 6.38 4.24 12.81
C TYR A 21 6.86 2.79 12.72
N LEU A 22 6.64 2.10 11.59
CA LEU A 22 7.15 0.75 11.39
C LEU A 22 8.57 0.82 10.85
N HIS A 23 9.52 0.46 11.72
CA HIS A 23 10.94 0.38 11.38
C HIS A 23 11.36 -1.09 11.23
N MET A 24 11.79 -1.49 10.04
CA MET A 24 12.39 -2.80 9.81
C MET A 24 13.91 -2.72 9.97
N LYS A 25 14.48 -3.48 10.91
CA LYS A 25 15.94 -3.51 11.16
C LYS A 25 16.76 -4.11 10.01
N PHE A 26 16.11 -4.62 8.96
CA PHE A 26 16.77 -5.25 7.84
C PHE A 26 17.13 -4.23 6.75
N ARG A 27 18.39 -4.25 6.29
CA ARG A 27 18.87 -3.59 5.05
C ARG A 27 18.59 -2.09 4.88
N LYS A 28 18.52 -1.29 5.96
CA LYS A 28 18.16 0.14 5.87
C LYS A 28 16.85 0.35 5.11
N ALA A 29 15.88 -0.55 5.32
CA ALA A 29 14.54 -0.40 4.77
C ALA A 29 13.94 0.96 5.20
N PRO A 30 13.14 1.60 4.32
CA PRO A 30 12.42 2.80 4.70
C PRO A 30 11.49 2.52 5.89
N ILE A 31 11.26 3.53 6.71
CA ILE A 31 10.21 3.51 7.72
C ILE A 31 8.89 3.70 6.98
N PHE A 32 7.84 2.98 7.37
CA PHE A 32 6.52 3.07 6.77
C PHE A 32 5.44 2.97 7.83
N ASN A 33 4.18 3.07 7.41
CA ASN A 33 3.03 2.92 8.29
C ASN A 33 2.06 1.83 7.78
N ILE A 34 0.98 1.59 8.52
CA ILE A 34 -0.04 0.60 8.16
C ILE A 34 -0.78 0.96 6.86
N ALA A 35 -1.00 2.24 6.59
CA ALA A 35 -1.62 2.69 5.35
C ALA A 35 -0.77 2.30 4.12
N ASP A 36 0.56 2.40 4.21
CA ASP A 36 1.46 1.98 3.13
C ASP A 36 1.39 0.47 2.88
N ILE A 37 1.24 -0.35 3.94
CA ILE A 37 1.01 -1.80 3.81
C ILE A 37 -0.28 -2.08 3.04
N PHE A 38 -1.39 -1.40 3.36
CA PHE A 38 -2.66 -1.59 2.66
C PHE A 38 -2.64 -1.10 1.21
N ILE A 39 -1.86 -0.06 0.93
CA ILE A 39 -1.58 0.39 -0.44
C ILE A 39 -0.83 -0.74 -1.17
N PHE A 40 0.30 -1.19 -0.63
CA PHE A 40 1.14 -2.22 -1.25
C PHE A 40 0.39 -3.54 -1.50
N LEU A 41 -0.26 -4.10 -0.49
CA LEU A 41 -1.02 -5.35 -0.63
C LEU A 41 -2.18 -5.21 -1.61
N GLY A 42 -2.90 -4.08 -1.58
CA GLY A 42 -3.97 -3.83 -2.54
C GLY A 42 -3.47 -3.74 -3.97
N SER A 43 -2.33 -3.09 -4.20
CA SER A 43 -1.70 -3.03 -5.51
C SER A 43 -1.22 -4.40 -5.98
N LEU A 44 -0.66 -5.22 -5.09
CA LEU A 44 -0.27 -6.61 -5.42
C LEU A 44 -1.47 -7.45 -5.84
N ILE A 45 -2.60 -7.36 -5.12
CA ILE A 45 -3.83 -8.07 -5.48
C ILE A 45 -4.36 -7.59 -6.84
N LEU A 46 -4.33 -6.28 -7.10
CA LEU A 46 -4.75 -5.74 -8.39
C LEU A 46 -3.88 -6.26 -9.55
N ILE A 47 -2.56 -6.27 -9.38
CA ILE A 47 -1.63 -6.81 -10.38
C ILE A 47 -1.88 -8.31 -10.59
N TYR A 48 -2.07 -9.06 -9.50
CA TYR A 48 -2.38 -10.48 -9.57
C TYR A 48 -3.66 -10.72 -10.39
N THR A 49 -4.76 -10.06 -10.04
CA THR A 49 -6.03 -10.21 -10.77
C THR A 49 -5.89 -9.85 -12.25
N MET A 50 -5.23 -8.74 -12.59
CA MET A 50 -5.00 -8.34 -13.98
C MET A 50 -4.21 -9.37 -14.80
N ILE A 51 -3.23 -10.04 -14.20
CA ILE A 51 -2.43 -11.07 -14.88
C ILE A 51 -3.27 -12.34 -15.05
N PHE A 52 -3.88 -12.85 -13.99
CA PHE A 52 -4.55 -14.16 -13.99
C PHE A 52 -5.93 -14.15 -14.67
N GLU A 53 -6.69 -13.06 -14.57
CA GLU A 53 -7.96 -12.92 -15.32
C GLU A 53 -7.69 -12.84 -16.84
N LYS A 54 -6.55 -12.24 -17.24
CA LYS A 54 -6.11 -12.30 -18.63
C LYS A 54 -5.74 -13.72 -19.07
N TYR A 55 -5.15 -14.54 -18.21
CA TYR A 55 -4.88 -15.95 -18.55
C TYR A 55 -6.18 -16.75 -18.74
N ASP A 56 -7.19 -16.51 -17.90
CA ASP A 56 -8.47 -17.22 -17.96
C ASP A 56 -9.30 -16.83 -19.20
N LEU A 57 -9.21 -15.57 -19.67
CA LEU A 57 -9.87 -15.10 -20.89
C LEU A 57 -9.17 -15.49 -22.21
N ASN A 58 -7.96 -16.06 -22.16
CA ASN A 58 -7.19 -16.48 -23.35
C ASN A 58 -7.10 -18.01 -23.53
N LEU A 59 -7.80 -18.78 -22.70
CA LEU A 59 -8.06 -20.22 -22.91
C LEU A 59 -9.42 -20.41 -23.60
#